data_AF-A0A7V8JKJ0-F1
#
_entry.id   AF-A0A7V8JKJ0-F1
#
_cell.length_a   1.000
_cell.length_b   1.000
_cell.length_c   1.000
_cell.angle_alpha   90.00
_cell.angle_beta   90.00
_cell.angle_gamma   90.00
#
_symmetry.space_group_name_H-M   'P 1'
#
loop_
_entity.id
_entity.type
_entity.pdbx_description
1 polymer ?
#
loop_
_entity_poly.entity_id
_entity_poly.type
_entity_poly.pdbx_seq_one_letter_code
_entity_poly.pdbx_strand_id
1 'polypeptide(L)' 'MNLSAGHDFNADSDHPLHVQLAVLNALDRSYQLRDGGGIGVFAPQWGPRRGAYLTLQQDF' A
#
# COMPACT_ATOMS: atom_id res chain seq x y z
N MET A 1 -4.09 -9.86 1.50
CA MET A 1 -5.35 -9.08 1.41
C MET A 1 -4.96 -7.62 1.44
N ASN A 2 -5.51 -6.82 0.54
CA ASN A 2 -5.28 -5.38 0.47
C ASN A 2 -6.61 -4.68 0.70
N LEU A 3 -6.59 -3.56 1.41
CA LEU A 3 -7.77 -2.77 1.77
C LEU A 3 -7.53 -1.32 1.37
N SER A 4 -8.55 -0.64 0.87
CA SER A 4 -8.52 0.80 0.64
C SER A 4 -9.88 1.42 0.94
N ALA A 5 -9.85 2.66 1.40
CA ALA A 5 -11.03 3.50 1.62
C ALA A 5 -10.68 4.93 1.21
N GLY A 6 -11.58 5.59 0.48
CA GLY A 6 -11.41 6.98 0.05
C GLY A 6 -12.68 7.79 0.26
N HIS A 7 -12.50 9.09 0.46
CA HIS A 7 -13.59 10.04 0.65
C HIS A 7 -13.24 11.39 0.02
N ASP A 8 -14.22 11.99 -0.66
CA ASP A 8 -14.12 13.32 -1.25
C ASP A 8 -14.69 14.36 -0.28
N PHE A 9 -13.87 15.34 0.08
CA PHE A 9 -14.26 16.45 0.94
C PHE A 9 -14.52 17.68 0.09
N ASN A 10 -15.80 18.08 0.02
CA ASN A 10 -16.24 19.31 -0.63
C ASN A 10 -16.27 20.42 0.43
N ALA A 11 -15.15 21.11 0.65
CA ALA A 11 -15.00 22.12 1.69
C ALA A 11 -15.39 23.53 1.20
N ASP A 12 -16.64 23.69 0.75
CA ASP A 12 -17.18 24.95 0.18
C ASP A 12 -16.38 25.51 -1.03
N SER A 13 -15.50 24.70 -1.61
CA SER A 13 -14.66 25.01 -2.76
C SER A 13 -15.13 24.26 -4.01
N ASP A 14 -15.01 24.89 -5.18
CA ASP A 14 -15.21 24.25 -6.50
C ASP A 14 -14.15 23.15 -6.80
N HIS A 15 -13.19 22.99 -5.88
CA HIS A 15 -12.10 22.04 -5.95
C HIS A 15 -12.24 21.04 -4.80
N PRO A 16 -12.79 19.83 -5.03
CA PRO A 16 -12.92 18.81 -4.01
C PRO A 16 -11.54 18.26 -3.61
N LEU A 17 -11.35 17.98 -2.32
CA LEU A 17 -10.16 17.29 -1.82
C LEU A 17 -10.43 15.79 -1.70
N HIS A 18 -9.78 14.99 -2.53
CA HIS A 18 -9.81 13.54 -2.44
C HIS A 18 -8.79 13.05 -1.41
N VAL A 19 -9.27 12.30 -0.42
CA VAL A 19 -8.42 11.64 0.59
C VAL A 19 -8.61 10.14 0.48
N GLN A 20 -7.51 9.38 0.35
CA GLN A 20 -7.55 7.92 0.31
C GLN A 20 -6.54 7.31 1.27
N LEU A 21 -6.98 6.32 2.03
CA LEU A 21 -6.14 5.45 2.84
C LEU A 21 -6.10 4.06 2.21
N ALA A 22 -4.90 3.56 1.93
CA ALA A 22 -4.67 2.22 1.43
C ALA A 22 -3.76 1.43 2.38
N VAL A 23 -4.17 0.22 2.74
CA VAL A 23 -3.40 -0.73 3.55
C VAL A 23 -3.09 -1.96 2.71
N LEU A 24 -1.81 -2.13 2.38
CA LEU A 24 -1.30 -3.30 1.71
C LEU A 24 -0.96 -4.36 2.73
N ASN A 25 -1.27 -5.62 2.41
CA ASN A 25 -1.08 -6.75 3.31
C ASN A 25 -1.71 -6.52 4.69
N ALA A 26 -3.01 -6.20 4.71
CA ALA A 26 -3.76 -5.91 5.92
C ALA A 26 -3.66 -7.03 6.98
N LEU A 27 -3.57 -8.28 6.53
CA LEU A 27 -3.43 -9.48 7.36
C LEU A 27 -1.97 -9.81 7.72
N ASP A 28 -1.01 -8.96 7.37
CA ASP A 28 0.44 -9.09 7.61
C ASP A 28 1.02 -10.48 7.33
N ARG A 29 0.65 -11.05 6.17
CA ARG A 29 1.19 -12.34 5.74
C ARG A 29 2.64 -12.17 5.30
N SER A 30 3.49 -13.12 5.70
CA SER A 30 4.85 -13.23 5.18
C SER A 30 4.82 -14.11 3.94
N TYR A 31 5.23 -13.57 2.78
CA TYR A 31 5.30 -14.31 1.53
C TYR A 31 6.73 -14.30 1.01
N GLN A 32 7.20 -15.51 0.74
CA GLN A 32 8.51 -15.72 0.16
C GLN A 32 8.41 -15.44 -1.34
N LEU A 33 9.23 -14.49 -1.81
CA LEU A 33 9.34 -14.16 -3.23
C LEU A 33 10.31 -15.10 -3.94
N ARG A 34 11.38 -15.49 -3.23
CA ARG A 34 12.41 -16.41 -3.73
C ARG A 34 12.88 -17.33 -2.62
N ASP A 35 13.10 -18.58 -2.98
CA ASP A 35 13.53 -19.65 -2.09
C ASP A 35 15.00 -19.52 -1.65
N GLY A 36 15.86 -18.92 -2.47
CA GLY A 36 17.27 -18.68 -2.13
C GLY A 36 18.12 -19.96 -2.10
N GLY A 37 17.65 -21.03 -2.75
CA GLY A 37 18.31 -22.35 -2.78
C GLY A 37 19.41 -22.48 -3.85
N GLY A 38 19.65 -21.45 -4.66
CA GLY A 38 20.66 -21.47 -5.72
C GLY A 38 22.08 -21.30 -5.20
N ILE A 39 23.04 -22.02 -5.79
CA ILE A 39 24.47 -21.89 -5.46
C ILE A 39 24.93 -20.45 -5.72
N GLY A 40 25.40 -19.78 -4.66
CA GLY A 40 25.96 -18.42 -4.73
C GLY A 40 25.02 -17.28 -4.33
N VAL A 41 23.75 -17.54 -3.98
CA VAL A 41 22.79 -16.50 -3.59
C VAL A 41 21.95 -16.96 -2.38
N PHE A 42 22.58 -17.01 -1.21
CA PHE A 42 22.03 -17.66 0.00
C PHE A 42 21.21 -16.73 0.90
N ALA A 43 20.06 -16.27 0.43
CA ALA A 43 19.03 -15.75 1.32
C ALA A 43 17.64 -15.84 0.68
N PRO A 44 16.67 -16.51 1.34
CA PRO A 44 15.26 -16.34 1.05
C PRO A 44 14.89 -14.86 0.98
N GLN A 45 14.30 -14.43 -0.13
CA GLN A 45 13.81 -13.07 -0.27
C GLN A 45 12.33 -13.03 0.08
N TRP A 46 11.95 -12.05 0.88
CA TRP A 46 10.60 -11.88 1.38
C TRP A 46 9.98 -10.62 0.81
N GLY A 47 8.68 -10.68 0.53
CA GLY A 47 7.94 -9.51 0.10
C GLY A 47 7.75 -8.51 1.25
N PRO A 48 7.40 -7.27 0.91
CA PRO A 48 7.17 -6.24 1.90
C PRO A 48 6.04 -6.65 2.87
N ARG A 49 6.27 -6.34 4.14
CA ARG A 49 5.30 -6.48 5.24
C ARG A 49 4.14 -5.49 5.05
N ARG A 50 3.20 -5.46 6.00
CA ARG A 50 2.08 -4.51 5.98
C ARG A 50 2.57 -3.06 5.77
N GLY A 51 1.98 -2.38 4.80
CA GLY A 51 2.25 -0.98 4.49
C GLY A 51 0.95 -0.17 4.47
N ALA A 52 1.00 1.05 4.98
CA ALA A 52 -0.11 2.00 4.95
C ALA A 52 0.30 3.22 4.14
N TYR A 53 -0.60 3.67 3.27
CA TYR A 53 -0.40 4.78 2.36
C TYR A 53 -1.56 5.75 2.49
N LEU A 54 -1.24 7.03 2.61
CA LEU A 54 -2.19 8.13 2.59
C LEU A 54 -1.98 8.93 1.31
N THR A 55 -3.05 9.11 0.55
CA THR A 55 -3.07 9.90 -0.67
C THR A 55 -3.96 11.11 -0.46
N LEU A 56 -3.45 12.28 -0.83
CA LEU A 56 -4.19 13.54 -0.89
C LEU A 56 -4.11 14.04 -2.32
N GLN A 57 -5.26 14.30 -2.95
CA GLN A 57 -5.33 14.84 -4.30
C GLN A 57 -6.35 15.99 -4.32
N GLN A 58 -5.97 17.08 -4.95
CA GLN A 58 -6.83 18.23 -5.19
C GLN A 58 -6.49 18.75 -6.58
N ASP A 59 -7.54 19.00 -7.37
CA ASP A 59 -7.41 19.61 -8.68
C ASP A 59 -7.48 21.14 -8.53
N PHE A 60 -6.69 21.90 -9.29
CA PHE A 60 -6.59 23.37 -9.22
C PHE A 60 -7.00 24.03 -10.54
#